data_AF-X0VRB2-F1
#
_entry.id   AF-X0VRB2-F1
#
_cell.length_a   1.000
_cell.length_b   1.000
_cell.length_c   1.000
_cell.angle_alpha   90.00
_cell.angle_beta   90.00
_cell.angle_gamma   90.00
#
_symmetry.space_group_name_H-M   'P 1'
#
loop_
_entity.id
_entity.type
_entity.pdbx_description
1 polymer ?
#
loop_
_entity_poly.entity_id
_entity_poly.type
_entity_poly.pdbx_seq_one_letter_code
_entity_poly.pdbx_strand_id
1 'polypeptide(L)' 'DLTTMQADLEAMLKRRQLLPEGALYVAESGITCPADLVRVGRAGFDAALIGTALLAEGDPGETLRRFRAGTAPVEAQG' A
#
# COMPACT_ATOMS: atom_id res chain seq x y z
N ASP A 1 -2.22 15.00 -0.33
CA ASP A 1 -1.91 16.43 -0.20
C ASP A 1 -2.04 16.81 1.27
N LEU A 2 -0.99 17.42 1.83
CA LEU A 2 -0.94 17.78 3.26
C LEU A 2 -1.70 19.08 3.58
N THR A 3 -2.15 19.82 2.57
CA THR A 3 -3.03 20.97 2.78
C THR A 3 -4.48 20.53 2.92
N THR A 4 -4.90 19.57 2.10
CA THR A 4 -6.29 19.10 2.02
C THR A 4 -6.55 17.79 2.77
N MET A 5 -5.50 17.13 3.27
CA MET A 5 -5.55 15.78 3.85
C MET A 5 -6.13 14.72 2.89
N GLN A 6 -6.20 15.01 1.59
CA GLN A 6 -6.71 14.07 0.61
C GLN A 6 -5.62 13.08 0.20
N ALA A 7 -5.93 11.79 0.33
CA ALA A 7 -5.13 10.71 -0.20
C ALA A 7 -5.67 10.30 -1.58
N ASP A 8 -4.78 10.15 -2.56
CA ASP A 8 -5.11 9.74 -3.91
C ASP A 8 -4.18 8.59 -4.32
N LEU A 9 -4.74 7.37 -4.32
CA LEU A 9 -4.04 6.16 -4.70
C LEU A 9 -3.60 6.20 -6.17
N GLU A 10 -4.42 6.69 -7.09
CA GLU A 10 -4.07 6.76 -8.52
C GLU A 10 -2.88 7.68 -8.77
N ALA A 11 -2.88 8.85 -8.12
CA ALA A 11 -1.77 9.78 -8.21
C ALA A 11 -0.46 9.18 -7.68
N MET A 12 -0.52 8.43 -6.57
CA MET A 12 0.64 7.72 -6.03
C MET A 12 1.15 6.65 -7.00
N LEU A 13 0.28 5.79 -7.54
CA LEU A 13 0.68 4.72 -8.44
C LEU A 13 1.36 5.27 -9.71
N LYS A 14 0.86 6.38 -10.27
CA LYS A 14 1.47 7.04 -11.45
C LYS A 14 2.85 7.61 -11.16
N ARG A 15 3.07 8.15 -9.95
CA ARG A 15 4.35 8.76 -9.56
C ARG A 15 5.47 7.74 -9.38
N ARG A 16 5.15 6.45 -9.21
CA ARG A 16 6.14 5.37 -9.04
C ARG A 16 7.18 5.34 -10.16
N GLN A 17 6.79 5.67 -11.39
CA GLN A 17 7.68 5.71 -12.56
C GLN A 17 8.67 6.88 -12.54
N LEU A 18 8.44 7.88 -11.69
CA LEU A 18 9.31 9.07 -11.57
C LEU A 18 10.38 8.90 -10.49
N LEU A 19 10.33 7.82 -9.72
CA LEU A 19 11.26 7.58 -8.63
C LEU A 19 12.57 6.99 -9.15
N PRO A 20 13.73 7.36 -8.56
CA PRO A 20 15.02 6.82 -8.96
C PRO A 20 15.08 5.31 -8.74
N GLU A 21 15.82 4.61 -9.60
CA GLU A 21 16.06 3.17 -9.50
C GLU A 21 16.91 2.81 -8.27
N GLY A 22 16.80 1.56 -7.80
CA GLY A 22 17.63 1.01 -6.72
C GLY A 22 17.23 1.40 -5.30
N ALA A 23 16.11 2.10 -5.14
CA ALA A 23 15.53 2.41 -3.82
C ALA A 23 14.47 1.38 -3.41
N LEU A 24 14.20 1.28 -2.11
CA LEU A 24 13.00 0.60 -1.59
C LEU A 24 11.80 1.54 -1.72
N TYR A 25 10.74 1.08 -2.38
CA TYR A 25 9.54 1.86 -2.63
C TYR A 25 8.43 1.47 -1.64
N VAL A 26 8.11 2.39 -0.73
CA VAL A 26 7.02 2.22 0.24
C VAL A 26 5.82 3.04 -0.21
N ALA A 27 4.69 2.38 -0.45
CA ALA A 27 3.42 3.05 -0.69
C ALA A 27 2.82 3.52 0.62
N GLU A 28 2.48 4.81 0.70
CA GLU A 28 1.92 5.42 1.89
C GLU A 28 0.63 6.16 1.54
N SER A 29 -0.39 5.99 2.38
CA SER A 29 -1.71 6.63 2.26
C SER A 29 -2.58 6.14 1.10
N GLY A 30 -3.91 6.25 1.25
CA GLY A 30 -4.88 5.90 0.21
C GLY A 30 -5.15 4.40 0.05
N ILE A 31 -4.54 3.54 0.88
CA ILE A 31 -4.77 2.10 0.90
C ILE A 31 -5.87 1.80 1.93
N THR A 32 -7.01 1.33 1.46
CA THR A 32 -8.22 1.15 2.29
C THR A 32 -8.73 -0.29 2.31
N CYS A 33 -8.29 -1.11 1.35
CA CYS A 33 -8.72 -2.50 1.25
C CYS A 33 -7.61 -3.41 0.67
N PRO A 34 -7.77 -4.74 0.77
CA PRO A 34 -6.79 -5.68 0.21
C PRO A 34 -6.57 -5.54 -1.31
N ALA A 35 -7.58 -5.12 -2.07
CA ALA A 35 -7.45 -4.90 -3.51
C ALA A 35 -6.48 -3.74 -3.82
N ASP A 36 -6.39 -2.74 -2.96
CA ASP A 36 -5.43 -1.64 -3.11
C ASP A 36 -4.00 -2.14 -2.97
N LEU A 37 -3.73 -3.07 -2.05
CA LEU A 37 -2.41 -3.69 -1.91
C LEU A 37 -1.98 -4.46 -3.17
N VAL A 38 -2.90 -5.18 -3.81
CA VAL A 38 -2.63 -5.88 -5.07
C VAL A 38 -2.23 -4.87 -6.16
N ARG A 39 -2.90 -3.72 -6.21
CA ARG A 39 -2.61 -2.65 -7.18
C ARG A 39 -1.27 -1.99 -6.90
N VAL A 40 -0.96 -1.73 -5.63
CA VAL A 40 0.33 -1.20 -5.15
C VAL A 40 1.47 -2.14 -5.55
N GLY A 41 1.35 -3.45 -5.29
CA GLY A 41 2.36 -4.43 -5.69
C GLY A 41 2.54 -4.48 -7.22
N ARG A 42 1.43 -4.45 -7.98
CA ARG A 42 1.48 -4.41 -9.46
C ARG A 42 2.13 -3.15 -10.02
N ALA A 43 2.09 -2.03 -9.29
CA ALA A 43 2.78 -0.82 -9.68
C ALA A 43 4.29 -0.86 -9.37
N GLY A 44 4.79 -1.90 -8.69
CA GLY A 44 6.21 -2.07 -8.39
C GLY A 44 6.66 -1.41 -7.10
N PHE A 45 5.75 -1.23 -6.13
CA PHE A 45 6.11 -0.92 -4.75
C PHE A 45 6.49 -2.20 -4.00
N ASP A 46 7.47 -2.09 -3.11
CA ASP A 46 8.00 -3.21 -2.33
C ASP A 46 7.23 -3.41 -1.01
N ALA A 47 6.71 -2.32 -0.45
CA ALA A 47 6.01 -2.33 0.83
C ALA A 47 4.87 -1.32 0.87
N ALA A 48 4.00 -1.45 1.87
CA ALA A 48 2.92 -0.52 2.14
C ALA A 48 2.88 -0.15 3.63
N LEU A 49 2.66 1.13 3.92
CA LEU A 49 2.41 1.65 5.26
C LEU A 49 0.93 2.01 5.39
N ILE A 50 0.23 1.35 6.32
CA ILE A 50 -1.22 1.47 6.49
C ILE A 50 -1.51 1.83 7.95
N GLY A 51 -2.12 2.99 8.18
CA GLY A 51 -2.54 3.44 9.51
C GLY A 51 -4.06 3.40 9.68
N THR A 52 -4.75 4.40 9.13
CA THR A 52 -6.19 4.63 9.31
C THR A 52 -7.05 3.40 9.09
N ALA A 53 -6.81 2.64 8.01
CA ALA A 53 -7.62 1.46 7.72
C ALA A 53 -7.46 0.35 8.78
N LEU A 54 -6.26 0.16 9.34
CA LEU A 54 -6.03 -0.81 10.42
C LEU A 54 -6.70 -0.38 11.72
N LEU A 55 -6.74 0.93 11.99
CA LEU A 55 -7.31 1.49 13.23
C LEU A 55 -8.83 1.73 13.16
N ALA A 56 -9.42 1.70 11.97
CA ALA A 56 -10.84 1.96 11.77
C ALA A 56 -11.74 0.84 12.32
N GLU A 57 -11.22 -0.38 12.40
CA GLU A 57 -11.92 -1.53 13.01
C GLU A 57 -11.38 -1.82 14.41
N GLY A 58 -12.22 -2.39 15.28
CA GLY A 58 -11.89 -2.63 16.70
C GLY A 58 -10.81 -3.68 16.96
N ASP A 59 -10.40 -4.44 15.93
CA ASP A 59 -9.28 -5.37 15.98
C ASP A 59 -8.33 -5.13 14.78
N PRO A 60 -7.26 -4.35 14.97
CA PRO A 60 -6.26 -4.12 13.93
C PRO A 60 -5.58 -5.40 13.41
N GLY A 61 -5.50 -6.45 14.24
CA GLY A 61 -4.89 -7.72 13.87
C GLY A 61 -5.77 -8.54 12.91
N GLU A 62 -7.09 -8.49 13.07
CA GLU A 62 -8.03 -9.06 12.10
C GLU A 62 -7.98 -8.30 10.77
N THR A 63 -7.98 -6.97 10.82
CA THR A 63 -7.86 -6.14 9.60
C THR A 63 -6.55 -6.44 8.86
N LEU A 64 -5.43 -6.52 9.58
CA LEU A 64 -4.15 -6.88 8.98
C LEU A 64 -4.19 -8.28 8.33
N ARG A 65 -4.83 -9.26 8.97
CA ARG A 65 -5.01 -10.60 8.38
C ARG A 65 -5.83 -10.56 7.08
N ARG A 66 -6.91 -9.77 7.03
CA ARG A 66 -7.70 -9.56 5.81
C ARG A 66 -6.87 -8.92 4.69
N PHE A 67 -6.06 -7.92 5.01
CA PHE A 67 -5.15 -7.27 4.05
C PHE A 67 -4.13 -8.26 3.50
N ARG A 68 -3.50 -9.07 4.36
CA ARG A 68 -2.52 -10.09 3.96
C ARG A 68 -3.14 -11.24 3.16
N ALA A 69 -4.37 -11.65 3.46
CA ALA A 69 -5.05 -12.72 2.73
C ALA A 69 -5.35 -12.32 1.27
N GLY A 70 -5.51 -11.03 0.99
CA GLY A 70 -5.68 -10.51 -0.38
C GLY A 70 -4.37 -10.40 -1.18
N THR A 71 -3.21 -10.62 -0.55
CA THR A 71 -1.90 -10.60 -1.20
C THR A 71 -1.33 -12.01 -1.26
N ALA A 72 -1.01 -12.52 -2.45
CA ALA A 72 -0.20 -13.72 -2.55
C ALA A 72 1.20 -13.44 -1.97
N PRO A 73 1.86 -14.42 -1.34
CA PRO A 73 3.26 -14.27 -0.95
C PRO A 73 4.08 -13.93 -2.19
N VAL A 74 4.88 -12.86 -2.12
CA VAL A 74 5.93 -12.63 -3.10
C VAL A 74 7.01 -13.67 -2.79
N GLU A 75 7.19 -14.64 -3.67
CA GLU A 75 8.37 -15.53 -3.58
C GLU A 75 9.60 -14.63 -3.65
N ALA A 76 10.38 -14.62 -2.56
CA ALA A 76 11.64 -13.90 -2.51
C ALA A 76 12.56 -14.51 -3.58
N GLN A 77 12.75 -13.79 -4.68
CA GLN A 77 13.72 -14.16 -5.70
C GLN A 77 15.10 -13.91 -5.09
N GLY A 78 15.84 -15.01 -4.89
CA GLY A 78 17.22 -15.00 -4.40
C GLY A 78 18.22 -14.60 -5.47
#